data_AF-I9NNY7-F1
#
_entry.id   AF-I9NNY7-F1
#
_cell.length_a   1.000
_cell.length_b   1.000
_cell.length_c   1.000
_cell.angle_alpha   90.00
_cell.angle_beta   90.00
_cell.angle_gamma   90.00
#
_symmetry.space_group_name_H-M   'P 1'
#
loop_
_entity.id
_entity.type
_entity.pdbx_description
1 polymer ?
#
loop_
_entity_poly.entity_id
_entity_poly.type
_entity_poly.pdbx_seq_one_letter_code
_entity_poly.pdbx_strand_id
1 'polypeptide(L)' 'MYRNVLLLFILFSYLLAYSAAPAAVKPVITADTTYYDTDTGLYMLKGHVRVEVGSRVITSGQAKVSLSSLE' A
#
# COMPACT_ATOMS: atom_id res chain seq x y z
N MET A 1 21.68 -41.29 -2.64
CA MET A 1 21.87 -39.97 -2.00
C MET A 1 21.41 -38.80 -2.86
N TYR A 2 21.80 -38.71 -4.14
CA TYR A 2 21.54 -37.52 -4.97
C TYR A 2 20.06 -37.18 -5.23
N ARG A 3 19.16 -38.17 -5.33
CA ARG A 3 17.72 -37.92 -5.56
C ARG A 3 17.05 -37.13 -4.43
N ASN A 4 17.38 -37.43 -3.18
CA ASN A 4 16.81 -36.75 -2.02
C ASN A 4 17.38 -35.34 -1.87
N VAL A 5 18.66 -35.14 -2.24
CA VAL A 5 19.31 -33.84 -2.28
C VAL A 5 18.68 -32.95 -3.37
N LEU A 6 18.37 -33.52 -4.54
CA LEU A 6 17.70 -32.81 -5.62
C LEU A 6 16.27 -32.37 -5.24
N LEU A 7 15.52 -33.25 -4.56
CA LEU A 7 14.19 -32.91 -4.05
C LEU A 7 14.23 -31.80 -2.99
N LEU A 8 15.22 -31.82 -2.09
CA LEU A 8 15.44 -30.74 -1.12
C LEU A 8 15.77 -29.41 -1.80
N PHE A 9 16.58 -29.44 -2.86
CA PHE A 9 16.91 -28.24 -3.64
C PHE A 9 15.68 -27.63 -4.32
N ILE A 10 14.80 -28.46 -4.90
CA ILE A 10 13.56 -28.02 -5.53
C ILE A 10 12.58 -27.45 -4.49
N LEU A 11 12.46 -28.08 -3.32
CA LEU A 11 11.60 -27.59 -2.25
C LEU A 11 12.09 -26.24 -1.72
N PHE A 12 13.41 -26.11 -1.55
CA PHE A 12 14.03 -24.88 -1.06
C PHE A 12 13.88 -23.71 -2.05
N SER A 13 14.05 -23.97 -3.36
CA SER A 13 13.82 -22.94 -4.38
C SER A 13 12.36 -22.51 -4.47
N TYR A 14 11.41 -23.43 -4.29
CA TYR A 14 9.98 -23.11 -4.20
C TYR A 14 9.65 -22.22 -2.99
N LEU A 15 10.26 -22.50 -1.83
CA LEU A 15 10.06 -21.72 -0.61
C LEU A 15 10.60 -20.29 -0.76
N LEU A 16 11.77 -20.14 -1.42
CA LEU A 16 12.36 -18.83 -1.71
C LEU A 16 11.48 -17.99 -2.63
N ALA A 17 10.91 -18.60 -3.68
CA ALA A 17 10.02 -17.90 -4.61
C ALA A 17 8.74 -17.38 -3.94
N TYR A 18 8.26 -18.02 -2.87
CA TYR A 18 7.06 -17.62 -2.15
C TYR A 18 7.30 -16.51 -1.10
N SER A 19 8.55 -16.29 -0.70
CA SER A 19 8.90 -15.32 0.35
C SER A 19 8.89 -13.86 -0.12
N ALA A 20 8.90 -13.62 -1.44
CA ALA A 20 8.88 -12.28 -2.02
C ALA A 20 7.44 -11.78 -2.21
N ALA A 21 6.69 -11.61 -1.11
CA ALA A 21 5.45 -10.84 -1.17
C ALA A 21 5.80 -9.36 -1.45
N PRO A 22 5.12 -8.67 -2.39
CA PRO A 22 5.33 -7.24 -2.59
C PRO A 22 5.01 -6.51 -1.28
N ALA A 23 5.96 -5.74 -0.78
CA ALA A 23 5.72 -4.89 0.38
C ALA A 23 4.62 -3.89 0.01
N ALA A 24 3.45 -4.01 0.65
CA ALA A 24 2.38 -3.04 0.51
C ALA A 24 2.89 -1.69 1.03
N VAL A 25 3.21 -0.77 0.11
CA VAL A 25 3.63 0.58 0.49
C VAL A 25 2.40 1.30 1.02
N LYS A 26 2.39 1.57 2.33
CA LYS A 26 1.32 2.35 2.94
C LYS A 26 1.38 3.78 2.40
N PRO A 27 0.26 4.35 1.94
CA PRO A 27 0.24 5.73 1.51
C PRO A 27 0.48 6.67 2.69
N VAL A 28 1.23 7.75 2.48
CA VAL A 28 1.38 8.85 3.42
C VAL A 28 0.52 10.02 2.94
N ILE A 29 -0.43 10.45 3.76
CA ILE A 29 -1.40 11.49 3.41
C ILE A 29 -1.23 12.66 4.38
N THR A 30 -1.06 13.86 3.84
CA THR A 30 -1.00 15.11 4.61
C THR A 30 -1.94 16.16 4.02
N ALA A 31 -2.59 16.93 4.87
CA ALA A 31 -3.43 18.06 4.49
C ALA A 31 -3.53 19.05 5.66
N ASP A 32 -3.87 20.30 5.39
CA ASP A 32 -4.07 21.31 6.43
C ASP A 32 -5.29 21.01 7.30
N THR A 33 -6.35 20.48 6.69
CA THR A 33 -7.58 20.11 7.39
C THR A 33 -8.11 18.79 6.88
N THR A 34 -8.51 17.93 7.82
CA THR A 34 -9.13 16.63 7.56
C THR A 34 -10.40 16.51 8.38
N TYR A 35 -11.53 16.16 7.75
CA TYR A 35 -12.78 15.91 8.48
C TYR A 35 -13.55 14.75 7.85
N TYR A 36 -14.29 14.01 8.66
CA TYR A 36 -15.18 12.97 8.19
C TYR A 36 -16.52 13.59 7.77
N ASP A 37 -16.91 13.36 6.53
CA ASP A 37 -18.19 13.75 5.98
C ASP A 37 -19.18 12.59 6.19
N THR A 38 -20.18 12.81 7.02
CA THR A 38 -21.14 11.76 7.41
C THR A 38 -22.17 11.48 6.31
N ASP A 39 -22.41 12.45 5.40
CA ASP A 39 -23.35 12.30 4.30
C ASP A 39 -22.77 11.36 3.23
N THR A 40 -21.47 11.46 2.97
CA THR A 40 -20.77 10.67 1.95
C THR A 40 -20.03 9.46 2.52
N GLY A 41 -19.76 9.43 3.82
CA GLY A 41 -18.95 8.40 4.47
C GLY A 41 -17.46 8.47 4.14
N LEU A 42 -16.98 9.62 3.66
CA LEU A 42 -15.61 9.82 3.19
C LEU A 42 -14.88 10.87 4.04
N TYR A 43 -13.55 10.78 4.07
CA TYR A 43 -12.71 11.82 4.63
C TYR A 43 -12.45 12.90 3.58
N MET A 44 -12.77 14.14 3.94
CA MET A 44 -12.48 15.32 3.15
C MET A 44 -11.15 15.91 3.61
N LEU A 45 -10.20 16.00 2.69
CA LEU A 45 -8.90 16.66 2.85
C LEU A 45 -8.95 18.03 2.17
N LYS A 46 -8.53 19.08 2.86
CA LYS A 46 -8.47 20.44 2.31
C LYS A 46 -7.16 21.13 2.69
N GLY A 47 -6.62 21.90 1.74
CA GLY A 47 -5.40 22.69 1.92
C GLY A 47 -4.15 21.82 1.80
N HIS A 48 -3.25 22.21 0.90
CA HIS A 48 -1.95 21.57 0.63
C HIS A 48 -1.99 20.03 0.69
N VAL A 49 -2.99 19.42 0.05
CA VAL A 49 -3.18 17.98 0.11
C VAL A 49 -2.04 17.32 -0.65
N ARG A 50 -1.35 16.38 0.02
CA ARG A 50 -0.24 15.62 -0.53
C ARG A 50 -0.39 14.16 -0.16
N VAL A 51 -0.39 13.31 -1.17
CA VAL A 51 -0.48 11.86 -1.04
C VAL A 51 0.76 11.24 -1.65
N GLU A 52 1.53 10.51 -0.86
CA GLU A 52 2.70 9.76 -1.32
C GLU A 52 2.40 8.27 -1.32
N VAL A 53 2.61 7.62 -2.46
CA VAL A 53 2.49 6.17 -2.60
C VAL A 53 3.71 5.64 -3.35
N GLY A 54 4.68 5.11 -2.61
CA GLY A 54 5.95 4.65 -3.17
C GLY A 54 6.72 5.80 -3.80
N SER A 55 6.92 5.76 -5.12
CA SER A 55 7.58 6.82 -5.89
C SER A 55 6.61 7.88 -6.44
N ARG A 56 5.31 7.74 -6.21
CA ARG A 56 4.29 8.66 -6.71
C ARG A 56 3.95 9.70 -5.65
N VAL A 57 3.93 10.96 -6.05
CA VAL A 57 3.47 12.07 -5.22
C VAL A 57 2.32 12.75 -5.96
N ILE A 58 1.17 12.83 -5.31
CA ILE A 58 -0.04 13.47 -5.83
C ILE A 58 -0.32 14.69 -4.95
N THR A 59 -0.46 15.86 -5.56
CA THR A 59 -0.78 17.12 -4.86
C THR A 59 -2.09 17.71 -5.37
N SER A 60 -2.92 18.20 -4.46
CA SER A 60 -4.20 18.84 -4.79
C SER A 60 -4.57 19.90 -3.76
N GLY A 61 -5.49 20.81 -4.12
CA GLY A 61 -6.11 21.71 -3.15
C GLY A 61 -7.11 21.00 -2.24
N GLN A 62 -7.77 19.96 -2.74
CA GLN A 62 -8.76 19.16 -2.02
C GLN A 62 -8.75 17.71 -2.50
N ALA A 63 -9.07 16.76 -1.62
CA ALA A 63 -9.26 15.35 -1.98
C ALA A 63 -10.32 14.70 -1.11
N LYS A 64 -10.92 13.61 -1.62
CA LYS A 64 -11.87 12.75 -0.90
C LYS A 64 -11.24 11.37 -0.79
N VAL A 65 -11.18 10.80 0.40
CA VAL A 65 -10.51 9.50 0.62
C VAL A 65 -11.39 8.59 1.45
N SER A 66 -11.43 7.31 1.08
CA SER A 66 -12.02 6.27 1.93
C SER A 66 -10.91 5.64 2.77
N LEU A 67 -11.14 5.50 4.09
CA LEU A 67 -10.22 4.76 4.95
C LEU A 67 -10.21 3.26 4.65
N SER A 68 -11.26 2.75 4.00
CA SER A 68 -11.41 1.34 3.67
C SER A 68 -10.57 0.88 2.48
N SER A 69 -10.31 1.76 1.50
CA SER A 69 -9.44 1.43 0.38
C SER A 69 -7.98 1.76 0.65
N LEU A 70 -7.67 2.85 1.37
CA LEU A 70 -6.30 3.44 1.38
C LEU A 70 -5.72 3.59 -0.05
N GLU A 71 -6.60 3.60 -1.05
CA GLU A 71 -6.36 3.88 -2.46
C GLU A 71 -7.10 5.17 -2.82
#